data_AF-A0A075FLS1-F1
#
_entry.id   AF-A0A075FLS1-F1
#
_cell.length_a   1.000
_cell.length_b   1.000
_cell.length_c   1.000
_cell.angle_alpha   90.00
_cell.angle_beta   90.00
_cell.angle_gamma   90.00
#
_symmetry.space_group_name_H-M   'P 1'
#
loop_
_entity.id
_entity.type
_entity.pdbx_description
1 polymer ?
#
loop_
_entity_poly.entity_id
_entity_poly.type
_entity_poly.pdbx_seq_one_letter_code
_entity_poly.pdbx_strand_id
1 'polypeptide(L)'
;MDEEREPGAHHVYRATDSASTPTEGANDTLFVIHWNEAHDDLYWGYVVMKLEVGDTVYDCTITDGGDCFISQDGDDDTLWQTNEFLTIMENDLNFVGESGVLVNLYISYRGNQISGSDSVYVQ
;
A
#
# COMPACT_ATOMS: atom_id res chain seq x y z
N MET A 1 -7.47 36.19 8.59
CA MET A 1 -8.28 35.12 9.19
C MET A 1 -7.62 33.88 8.68
N ASP A 2 -6.55 33.48 9.35
CA ASP A 2 -5.79 32.29 9.01
C ASP A 2 -6.72 31.11 9.28
N GLU A 3 -7.05 30.36 8.23
CA GLU A 3 -7.59 29.02 8.41
C GLU A 3 -6.48 28.22 9.07
N GLU A 4 -6.53 28.16 10.40
CA GLU A 4 -5.82 27.17 11.20
C GLU A 4 -6.27 25.81 10.65
N ARG A 5 -5.49 25.31 9.70
CA ARG A 5 -5.57 23.95 9.22
C ARG A 5 -5.34 23.12 10.48
N GLU A 6 -6.43 22.60 11.05
CA GLU A 6 -6.40 21.56 12.08
C GLU A 6 -5.21 20.65 11.78
N PRO A 7 -4.36 20.28 12.75
CA PRO A 7 -3.30 19.31 12.51
C PRO A 7 -3.98 17.97 12.21
N GLY A 8 -4.47 17.82 10.97
CA GLY A 8 -4.97 16.57 10.45
C GLY A 8 -3.82 15.59 10.56
N ALA A 9 -4.11 14.41 11.11
CA ALA A 9 -3.17 13.33 11.28
C ALA A 9 -2.26 13.25 10.05
N HIS A 10 -1.00 13.65 10.23
CA HIS A 10 -0.08 13.84 9.12
C HIS A 10 0.63 12.51 8.91
N HIS A 11 -0.01 11.68 8.09
CA HIS A 11 0.54 10.41 7.65
C HIS A 11 1.18 10.58 6.28
N VAL A 12 2.46 10.25 6.20
CA VAL A 12 3.22 10.20 4.96
C VAL A 12 3.83 8.81 4.84
N TYR A 13 3.36 8.00 3.89
CA TYR A 13 3.93 6.68 3.67
C TYR A 13 5.03 6.72 2.61
N ARG A 14 5.87 5.68 2.62
CA ARG A 14 6.86 5.42 1.58
C ARG A 14 6.74 3.98 1.13
N ALA A 15 6.58 3.80 -0.18
CA ALA A 15 6.63 2.51 -0.84
C ALA A 15 8.01 2.33 -1.51
N THR A 16 8.60 1.14 -1.39
CA THR A 16 9.90 0.79 -1.98
C THR A 16 9.83 -0.61 -2.56
N ASP A 17 10.26 -0.75 -3.81
CA ASP A 17 10.40 -2.02 -4.54
C ASP A 17 10.98 -3.12 -3.65
N SER A 18 10.39 -4.31 -3.74
CA SER A 18 10.94 -5.47 -3.04
C SER A 18 12.20 -5.90 -3.79
N ALA A 19 13.25 -6.32 -3.09
CA ALA A 19 14.44 -6.83 -3.78
C ALA A 19 14.20 -8.19 -4.49
N SER A 20 12.95 -8.66 -4.54
CA SER A 20 12.54 -9.89 -5.21
C SER A 20 12.09 -9.56 -6.62
N THR A 21 12.68 -10.23 -7.59
CA THR A 21 12.28 -10.09 -9.00
C THR A 21 10.88 -10.67 -9.20
N PRO A 22 9.91 -9.89 -9.74
CA PRO A 22 8.61 -10.41 -10.14
C PRO A 22 8.79 -11.43 -11.26
N THR A 23 7.82 -12.31 -11.42
CA THR A 23 7.89 -13.45 -12.35
C THR A 23 6.66 -13.47 -13.24
N GLU A 24 6.54 -14.52 -14.06
CA GLU A 24 5.28 -14.82 -14.77
C GLU A 24 4.25 -15.53 -13.85
N GLY A 25 4.62 -15.77 -12.59
CA GLY A 25 3.73 -16.23 -11.53
C GLY A 25 2.73 -15.17 -11.11
N ALA A 26 1.82 -15.53 -10.21
CA ALA A 26 0.67 -14.71 -9.82
C ALA A 26 0.63 -14.42 -8.30
N ASN A 27 1.76 -14.62 -7.62
CA ASN A 27 1.92 -14.53 -6.17
C ASN A 27 3.30 -13.94 -5.83
N ASP A 28 3.73 -12.97 -6.64
CA ASP A 28 5.02 -12.31 -6.46
C ASP A 28 4.96 -11.25 -5.36
N THR A 29 6.07 -11.06 -4.66
CA THR A 29 6.25 -9.94 -3.73
C THR A 29 6.63 -8.69 -4.51
N LEU A 30 5.87 -7.61 -4.33
CA LEU A 30 5.98 -6.43 -5.18
C LEU A 30 6.82 -5.34 -4.52
N PHE A 31 6.38 -4.85 -3.36
CA PHE A 31 7.05 -3.77 -2.65
C PHE A 31 6.65 -3.74 -1.19
N VAL A 32 7.41 -2.98 -0.41
CA VAL A 32 7.17 -2.76 1.01
C VAL A 32 6.71 -1.33 1.23
N ILE A 33 5.70 -1.15 2.09
CA ILE A 33 5.24 0.17 2.56
C ILE A 33 5.59 0.32 4.03
N HIS A 34 6.12 1.49 4.39
CA HIS A 34 6.28 1.90 5.78
C HIS A 34 5.96 3.38 5.94
N TRP A 35 5.74 3.84 7.17
CA TRP A 35 5.58 5.26 7.45
C TRP A 35 6.91 5.99 7.32
N ASN A 36 6.91 7.11 6.59
CA ASN A 36 7.94 8.13 6.69
C ASN A 36 7.64 9.11 7.83
N GLU A 37 6.36 9.41 8.03
CA GLU A 37 5.81 10.14 9.17
C GLU A 37 4.42 9.59 9.49
N ALA A 38 4.13 9.36 10.76
CA ALA A 38 2.80 8.96 11.23
C ALA A 38 2.59 9.44 12.67
N HIS A 39 1.41 9.97 12.96
CA HIS A 39 1.07 10.48 14.29
C HIS A 39 0.41 9.42 15.18
N ASP A 40 -0.41 8.57 14.58
CA ASP A 40 -1.25 7.56 15.22
C ASP A 40 -1.44 6.34 14.31
N ASP A 41 -1.84 5.22 14.89
CA ASP A 41 -2.17 4.00 14.14
C ASP A 41 -3.53 4.18 13.43
N LEU A 42 -3.69 3.57 12.26
CA LEU A 42 -4.91 3.68 11.46
C LEU A 42 -5.77 2.42 11.59
N TYR A 43 -7.07 2.56 11.81
CA TYR A 43 -7.96 1.40 11.80
C TYR A 43 -8.20 0.89 10.37
N TRP A 44 -7.87 -0.38 10.10
CA TRP A 44 -7.96 -0.99 8.77
C TRP A 44 -9.35 -0.87 8.13
N GLY A 45 -10.42 -0.90 8.93
CA GLY A 45 -11.79 -0.77 8.44
C GLY A 45 -12.11 0.58 7.77
N TYR A 46 -11.20 1.55 7.83
CA TYR A 46 -11.30 2.83 7.11
C TYR A 46 -10.18 3.06 6.10
N VAL A 47 -9.23 2.14 5.97
CA VAL A 47 -8.15 2.21 4.99
C VAL A 47 -8.64 1.58 3.69
N VAL A 48 -8.37 2.25 2.57
CA VAL A 48 -8.55 1.70 1.22
C VAL A 48 -7.22 1.81 0.51
N MET A 49 -6.72 0.69 0.00
CA MET A 49 -5.49 0.61 -0.79
C MET A 49 -5.79 0.03 -2.16
N LYS A 50 -5.51 0.80 -3.20
CA LYS A 50 -5.66 0.40 -4.59
C LYS A 50 -4.33 0.57 -5.32
N LEU A 51 -4.06 -0.35 -6.24
CA LEU A 51 -2.95 -0.25 -7.18
C LEU A 51 -3.49 -0.01 -8.57
N GLU A 52 -2.77 0.74 -9.39
CA GLU A 52 -3.07 0.89 -10.81
C GLU A 52 -1.86 0.48 -11.63
N VAL A 53 -2.08 -0.40 -12.60
CA VAL A 53 -1.08 -0.82 -13.58
C VAL A 53 -1.69 -0.69 -14.97
N GLY A 54 -1.10 0.18 -15.78
CA GLY A 54 -1.70 0.58 -17.05
C GLY A 54 -3.07 1.23 -16.82
N ASP A 55 -4.12 0.63 -17.38
CA ASP A 55 -5.51 1.11 -17.25
C ASP A 55 -6.35 0.27 -16.24
N THR A 56 -5.73 -0.66 -15.52
CA THR A 56 -6.44 -1.57 -14.59
C THR A 56 -6.15 -1.19 -13.15
N VAL A 57 -7.20 -1.16 -12.33
CA VAL A 57 -7.13 -0.88 -10.90
C VAL A 57 -7.41 -2.16 -10.12
N TYR A 58 -6.55 -2.44 -9.14
CA TYR A 58 -6.57 -3.63 -8.30
C TYR A 58 -6.84 -3.25 -6.85
N ASP A 59 -7.69 -4.02 -6.17
CA ASP A 59 -8.02 -3.83 -4.76
C ASP A 59 -7.11 -4.69 -3.87
N CYS A 60 -6.31 -4.06 -3.00
CA CYS A 60 -5.46 -4.79 -2.05
C CYS A 60 -6.13 -4.88 -0.68
N THR A 61 -6.03 -6.05 -0.05
CA THR A 61 -6.67 -6.33 1.24
C THR A 61 -5.74 -7.05 2.21
N ILE A 62 -5.94 -6.84 3.52
CA ILE A 62 -5.29 -7.62 4.59
C ILE A 62 -5.98 -8.97 4.86
N THR A 63 -7.15 -9.18 4.25
CA THR A 63 -7.93 -10.43 4.33
C THR A 63 -7.97 -11.10 2.96
N ASP A 64 -8.52 -12.30 2.89
CA ASP A 64 -8.78 -12.98 1.62
C ASP A 64 -9.71 -12.17 0.70
N GLY A 65 -9.52 -12.31 -0.61
CA GLY A 65 -10.47 -11.87 -1.64
C GLY A 65 -10.12 -10.58 -2.39
N GLY A 66 -9.02 -9.91 -2.05
CA GLY A 66 -8.44 -8.84 -2.88
C GLY A 66 -7.65 -9.37 -4.07
N ASP A 67 -7.39 -8.51 -5.07
CA ASP A 67 -6.53 -8.81 -6.22
C ASP A 67 -5.04 -8.86 -5.82
N CYS A 68 -4.70 -8.19 -4.72
CA CYS A 68 -3.40 -8.20 -4.07
C CYS A 68 -3.56 -8.40 -2.57
N PHE A 69 -2.57 -9.02 -1.96
CA PHE A 69 -2.55 -9.28 -0.53
C PHE A 69 -1.61 -8.32 0.20
N ILE A 70 -2.05 -7.83 1.35
CA ILE A 70 -1.28 -6.99 2.27
C ILE A 70 -0.89 -7.84 3.47
N SER A 71 0.38 -8.24 3.55
CA SER A 71 0.94 -8.82 4.76
C SER A 71 1.42 -7.71 5.68
N GLN A 72 1.15 -7.84 6.97
CA GLN A 72 1.57 -6.91 8.02
C GLN A 72 2.58 -7.60 8.95
N ASP A 73 3.50 -6.83 9.54
CA ASP A 73 4.46 -7.32 10.55
C ASP A 73 4.29 -6.68 11.94
N GLY A 74 3.21 -5.91 12.13
CA GLY A 74 2.76 -5.42 13.42
C GLY A 74 2.20 -6.51 14.34
N ASP A 75 1.72 -6.09 15.51
CA ASP A 75 1.18 -6.94 16.56
C ASP A 75 -0.33 -6.78 16.81
N ASP A 76 -1.02 -5.91 16.07
CA ASP A 76 -2.48 -5.74 16.10
C ASP A 76 -3.09 -5.79 14.70
N ASP A 77 -3.67 -6.94 14.35
CA ASP A 77 -4.31 -7.20 13.05
C ASP A 77 -5.44 -6.22 12.68
N THR A 78 -5.93 -5.42 13.64
CA THR A 78 -7.00 -4.44 13.41
C THR A 78 -6.49 -3.05 13.04
N LEU A 79 -5.18 -2.81 13.18
CA LEU A 79 -4.55 -1.52 12.98
C LEU A 79 -3.45 -1.60 11.91
N TRP A 80 -3.31 -0.53 11.12
CA TRP A 80 -2.06 -0.23 10.45
C TRP A 80 -1.20 0.59 11.40
N GLN A 81 -0.20 -0.06 11.99
CA GLN A 81 0.59 0.52 13.07
C GLN A 81 1.69 1.44 12.57
N THR A 82 2.05 2.44 13.39
CA THR A 82 3.08 3.44 13.07
C THR A 82 4.49 2.87 12.90
N ASN A 83 4.77 1.69 13.47
CA ASN A 83 6.09 1.04 13.47
C ASN A 83 6.15 -0.24 12.64
N GLU A 84 5.13 -0.54 11.83
CA GLU A 84 5.11 -1.76 11.03
C GLU A 84 5.46 -1.51 9.56
N PHE A 85 5.84 -2.60 8.89
CA PHE A 85 6.03 -2.73 7.46
C PHE A 85 4.89 -3.56 6.87
N LEU A 86 4.34 -3.05 5.76
CA LEU A 86 3.41 -3.81 4.94
C LEU A 86 4.16 -4.39 3.76
N THR A 87 3.99 -5.67 3.49
CA THR A 87 4.47 -6.32 2.26
C THR A 87 3.29 -6.52 1.33
N ILE A 88 3.39 -5.94 0.13
CA ILE A 88 2.36 -6.03 -0.90
C ILE A 88 2.74 -7.13 -1.88
N MET A 89 1.80 -8.02 -2.16
CA MET A 89 1.99 -9.18 -3.02
C MET A 89 0.84 -9.32 -4.00
N GLU A 90 1.10 -9.91 -5.16
CA GLU A 90 0.03 -10.42 -6.02
C GLU A 90 -0.75 -11.53 -5.29
N ASN A 91 -2.03 -11.70 -5.63
CA ASN A 91 -2.88 -12.71 -5.03
C ASN A 91 -3.67 -13.47 -6.10
N ASP A 92 -3.06 -14.54 -6.61
CA ASP A 92 -3.55 -15.38 -7.71
C ASP A 92 -3.83 -14.64 -9.03
N LEU A 93 -3.30 -13.42 -9.18
CA LEU A 93 -3.40 -12.61 -10.38
C LEU A 93 -2.04 -11.97 -10.74
N ASN A 94 -1.46 -12.37 -11.87
CA ASN A 94 -0.24 -11.77 -12.40
C ASN A 94 -0.58 -10.45 -13.11
N PHE A 95 -0.10 -9.33 -12.58
CA PHE A 95 -0.26 -8.01 -13.18
C PHE A 95 1.04 -7.21 -13.29
N VAL A 96 2.16 -7.70 -12.75
CA VAL A 96 3.49 -7.07 -12.93
C VAL A 96 4.31 -7.77 -14.02
N GLY A 97 4.30 -9.10 -14.06
CA GLY A 97 5.10 -9.90 -15.00
C GLY A 97 6.61 -9.84 -14.77
N GLU A 98 7.38 -10.71 -15.44
CA GLU A 98 8.84 -10.81 -15.24
C GLU A 98 9.60 -9.55 -15.69
N SER A 99 9.05 -8.79 -16.64
CA SER A 99 9.70 -7.56 -17.12
C SER A 99 9.64 -6.38 -16.15
N GLY A 100 8.82 -6.50 -15.10
CA GLY A 100 8.51 -5.39 -14.20
C GLY A 100 7.59 -4.34 -14.83
N VAL A 101 7.02 -3.49 -13.98
CA VAL A 101 6.11 -2.42 -14.40
C VAL A 101 6.08 -1.29 -13.38
N LEU A 102 5.66 -0.11 -13.82
CA LEU A 102 5.29 0.98 -12.91
C LEU A 102 3.91 0.68 -12.31
N VAL A 103 3.85 0.67 -10.98
CA VAL A 103 2.62 0.52 -10.20
C VAL A 103 2.32 1.85 -9.53
N ASN A 104 1.15 2.44 -9.78
CA ASN A 104 0.69 3.63 -9.06
C ASN A 104 -0.06 3.21 -7.78
N LEU A 105 0.08 3.99 -6.72
CA LEU A 105 -0.52 3.69 -5.41
C LEU A 105 -1.59 4.72 -5.03
N TYR A 106 -2.74 4.23 -4.61
CA TYR A 106 -3.84 5.05 -4.10
C TYR A 106 -4.24 4.54 -2.71
N ILE A 107 -3.82 5.26 -1.68
CA ILE A 107 -4.10 4.92 -0.29
C ILE A 107 -4.94 6.04 0.33
N SER A 108 -6.09 5.68 0.89
CA SER A 108 -6.94 6.64 1.60
C SER A 108 -7.34 6.12 2.98
N TYR A 109 -7.58 7.05 3.91
CA TYR A 109 -8.13 6.78 5.24
C TYR A 109 -9.35 7.66 5.49
N ARG A 110 -10.47 7.03 5.85
CA ARG A 110 -11.78 7.71 6.03
C ARG A 110 -12.16 8.58 4.83
N GLY A 111 -11.83 8.11 3.63
CA GLY A 111 -12.10 8.80 2.35
C GLY A 111 -11.13 9.94 2.01
N ASN A 112 -10.12 10.23 2.83
CA ASN A 112 -9.09 11.21 2.52
C ASN A 112 -7.83 10.51 2.01
N GLN A 113 -7.28 10.97 0.90
CA GLN A 113 -6.01 10.46 0.37
C GLN A 113 -4.88 10.69 1.39
N ILE A 114 -4.12 9.64 1.68
CA ILE A 114 -2.90 9.71 2.47
C ILE A 114 -1.76 10.15 1.53
N SER A 115 -0.92 11.08 1.99
CA SER A 115 0.25 11.52 1.23
C SER A 115 1.35 10.44 1.25
N GLY A 116 2.16 10.34 0.21
CA GLY A 116 3.26 9.37 0.17
C GLY A 116 3.82 9.13 -1.22
N SER A 117 4.44 7.97 -1.43
CA SER A 117 4.88 7.53 -2.76
C SER A 117 3.70 7.40 -3.71
N ASP A 118 3.68 8.15 -4.81
CA ASP A 118 2.62 8.02 -5.83
C ASP A 118 2.77 6.76 -6.70
N SER A 119 4.00 6.23 -6.83
CA SER A 119 4.29 5.06 -7.66
C SER A 119 5.57 4.34 -7.22
N VAL A 120 5.68 3.05 -7.56
CA VAL A 120 6.89 2.24 -7.45
C VAL A 120 7.10 1.49 -8.77
N TYR A 121 8.34 1.46 -9.26
CA TYR A 121 8.71 0.56 -10.35
C TYR A 121 9.14 -0.77 -9.74
N VAL A 122 8.44 -1.86 -10.07
CA VAL A 122 8.69 -3.20 -9.51
C VAL A 122 9.54 -4.02 -10.49
N GLN A 123 10.63 -4.66 -10.03
CA GLN A 123 11.59 -5.39 -10.88
C GLN A 123 12.51 -6.41 -10.15
#